data_AF-A0A2V8D5Z0-F1
#
_entry.id   AF-A0A2V8D5Z0-F1
#
_cell.length_a   1.000
_cell.length_b   1.000
_cell.length_c   1.000
_cell.angle_alpha   90.00
_cell.angle_beta   90.00
_cell.angle_gamma   90.00
#
_symmetry.space_group_name_H-M   'P 1'
#
loop_
_entity.id
_entity.type
_entity.pdbx_description
1 polymer ?
#
loop_
_entity_poly.entity_id
_entity_poly.type
_entity_poly.pdbx_seq_one_letter_code
_entity_poly.pdbx_strand_id
1 'polypeptide(L)'
;NVPRAHGTAWVKDAIWMVTGNEQGAGLIKYEAETGRALERVQFSESDPDPHGLAWHDGALYSCDAGIHPGWPENKSPTHGYIFRIDLL
;
A
#
# COMPACT_ATOMS: atom_id res chain seq x y z
N ASN A 1 -1.87 5.93 -15.59
CA ASN A 1 -3.05 5.42 -14.85
C ASN A 1 -2.60 4.55 -13.70
N VAL A 2 -3.10 4.84 -12.51
CA VAL A 2 -2.99 3.96 -11.33
C VAL A 2 -4.39 3.39 -11.13
N PRO A 3 -4.67 2.16 -11.61
CA PRO A 3 -6.05 1.69 -11.77
C PRO A 3 -6.78 1.42 -10.45
N ARG A 4 -6.09 1.44 -9.30
CA ARG A 4 -6.70 1.26 -7.97
C ARG A 4 -5.96 2.06 -6.89
N ALA A 5 -6.04 3.38 -6.96
CA ALA A 5 -5.50 4.26 -5.91
C ALA A 5 -6.35 4.19 -4.63
N HIS A 6 -5.69 4.05 -3.48
CA HIS A 6 -6.31 3.99 -2.15
C HIS A 6 -5.67 5.02 -1.21
N GLY A 7 -5.33 4.63 0.03
CA GLY A 7 -4.72 5.50 1.02
C GLY A 7 -3.38 6.07 0.57
N THR A 8 -3.14 7.31 0.98
CA THR A 8 -1.87 8.02 0.78
C THR A 8 -1.31 8.49 2.11
N ALA A 9 0.01 8.57 2.19
CA ALA A 9 0.71 9.12 3.34
C ALA A 9 1.86 10.02 2.87
N TRP A 10 1.94 11.20 3.46
CA TRP A 10 3.06 12.11 3.25
C TRP A 10 4.22 11.73 4.17
N VAL A 11 5.40 11.50 3.59
CA VAL A 11 6.62 11.14 4.33
C VAL A 11 7.76 12.02 3.83
N LYS A 12 8.15 13.01 4.64
CA LYS A 12 9.18 14.02 4.32
C LYS A 12 8.89 14.80 3.03
N ASP A 13 9.56 14.48 1.93
CA ASP A 13 9.48 15.10 0.60
C ASP A 13 8.81 14.18 -0.43
N ALA A 14 8.19 13.09 0.04
CA ALA A 14 7.53 12.10 -0.79
C ALA A 14 6.10 11.82 -0.36
N ILE A 15 5.29 11.38 -1.32
CA ILE A 15 3.96 10.81 -1.09
C ILE A 15 4.04 9.31 -1.37
N TRP A 16 3.63 8.50 -0.41
CA TRP A 16 3.35 7.09 -0.63
C TRP A 16 1.88 6.90 -0.94
N MET A 17 1.57 6.06 -1.91
CA MET A 17 0.21 5.71 -2.28
C MET A 17 0.06 4.21 -2.38
N VAL A 18 -0.98 3.69 -1.74
CA VAL A 18 -1.45 2.34 -1.99
C VAL A 18 -2.00 2.24 -3.41
N THR A 19 -1.49 1.27 -4.16
CA THR A 19 -1.91 0.94 -5.51
C THR A 19 -2.35 -0.51 -5.59
N GLY A 20 -3.13 -0.84 -6.60
CA GLY A 20 -3.29 -2.21 -7.04
C GLY A 20 -3.74 -2.30 -8.49
N ASN A 21 -3.72 -3.50 -9.01
CA ASN A 21 -4.32 -3.89 -10.29
C ASN A 21 -4.60 -5.40 -10.26
N GLU A 22 -4.93 -5.98 -11.42
CA GLU A 22 -5.18 -7.43 -11.55
C GLU A 22 -3.96 -8.30 -11.17
N GLN A 23 -2.76 -7.73 -11.05
CA GLN A 23 -1.54 -8.44 -10.66
C GLN A 23 -1.25 -8.39 -9.16
N GLY A 24 -1.93 -7.55 -8.38
CA GLY A 24 -1.64 -7.43 -6.95
C GLY A 24 -1.76 -6.02 -6.39
N ALA A 25 -1.43 -5.90 -5.11
CA ALA A 25 -1.44 -4.66 -4.33
C ALA A 25 -0.01 -4.23 -4.07
N GLY A 26 0.17 -2.95 -3.81
CA GLY A 26 1.48 -2.38 -3.65
C GLY A 26 1.47 -0.97 -3.12
N LEU A 27 2.67 -0.42 -3.07
CA LEU A 27 2.89 0.99 -2.83
C LEU A 27 3.64 1.59 -4.02
N ILE A 28 3.33 2.85 -4.34
CA ILE A 28 4.18 3.67 -5.18
C ILE A 28 4.60 4.89 -4.36
N LYS A 29 5.91 5.18 -4.35
CA LYS A 29 6.46 6.42 -3.83
C LYS A 29 6.52 7.45 -4.94
N TYR A 30 6.10 8.67 -4.65
CA TYR A 30 6.15 9.80 -5.54
C TYR A 30 6.98 10.93 -4.93
N GLU A 31 7.71 11.64 -5.77
CA GLU A 31 8.26 12.96 -5.44
C GLU A 31 7.10 13.92 -5.20
N ALA A 32 7.04 14.53 -4.02
CA ALA A 32 5.84 15.27 -3.61
C ALA A 32 5.57 16.52 -4.46
N GLU A 33 6.62 17.15 -4.98
CA GLU A 33 6.51 18.36 -5.79
C GLU A 33 5.97 18.09 -7.21
N THR A 34 6.41 17.00 -7.83
CA THR A 34 6.17 16.76 -9.26
C THR A 34 5.20 15.62 -9.53
N GLY A 35 4.94 14.76 -8.54
CA GLY A 35 4.21 13.50 -8.73
C GLY A 35 4.98 12.47 -9.56
N ARG A 36 6.29 12.64 -9.74
CA ARG A 36 7.15 11.65 -10.43
C ARG A 36 7.29 10.40 -9.56
N ALA A 37 7.01 9.23 -10.14
CA ALA A 37 7.21 7.96 -9.45
C ALA A 37 8.71 7.72 -9.18
N LEU A 38 9.03 7.35 -7.94
CA LEU A 38 10.37 7.08 -7.44
C LEU A 38 10.61 5.60 -7.21
N GLU A 39 9.63 4.91 -6.65
CA GLU A 39 9.78 3.55 -6.13
C GLU A 39 8.46 2.80 -6.19
N ARG A 40 8.53 1.47 -6.29
CA ARG A 40 7.36 0.58 -6.20
C ARG A 40 7.66 -0.59 -5.27
N VAL A 41 6.70 -0.91 -4.42
CA VAL A 41 6.68 -2.11 -3.58
C VAL A 41 5.51 -2.97 -4.04
N GLN A 42 5.76 -4.26 -4.24
CA GLN A 42 4.75 -5.25 -4.64
C GLN A 42 4.51 -6.21 -3.48
N PHE A 43 3.26 -6.40 -3.10
CA PHE A 43 2.83 -7.36 -2.10
C PHE A 43 2.50 -8.69 -2.79
N SER A 44 2.60 -9.80 -2.05
CA SER A 44 2.20 -11.14 -2.49
C SER A 44 0.77 -11.48 -2.05
N GLU A 45 0.20 -12.56 -2.58
CA GLU A 45 -1.17 -12.99 -2.25
C GLU A 45 -1.39 -13.41 -0.80
N SER A 46 -0.30 -13.70 -0.08
CA SER A 46 -0.31 -14.05 1.33
C SER A 46 -0.04 -12.86 2.24
N ASP A 47 0.38 -11.73 1.69
CA ASP A 47 0.57 -10.50 2.45
C ASP A 47 -0.78 -9.79 2.68
N PRO A 48 -0.85 -8.88 3.67
CA PRO A 48 -2.01 -8.02 3.87
C PRO A 48 -2.39 -7.20 2.62
N ASP A 49 -3.68 -6.91 2.44
CA ASP A 49 -4.19 -6.05 1.36
C ASP A 49 -4.36 -4.59 1.84
N PRO A 50 -3.35 -3.72 1.65
CA PRO A 50 -3.40 -2.35 2.16
C PRO A 50 -4.55 -1.55 1.53
N HIS A 51 -5.28 -0.76 2.34
CA HIS A 51 -6.30 0.20 1.86
C HIS A 51 -6.16 1.59 2.49
N GLY A 52 -5.92 1.66 3.80
CA GLY A 52 -5.52 2.89 4.47
C GLY A 52 -4.01 3.10 4.36
N LEU A 53 -3.51 4.31 4.59
CA LEU A 53 -2.09 4.52 4.77
C LEU A 53 -1.84 5.68 5.72
N ALA A 54 -1.00 5.46 6.73
CA ALA A 54 -0.58 6.48 7.68
C ALA A 54 0.92 6.37 7.90
N TRP A 55 1.57 7.52 8.12
CA TRP A 55 2.94 7.59 8.58
C TRP A 55 2.97 7.92 10.07
N HIS A 56 3.66 7.12 10.85
CA HIS A 56 3.82 7.34 12.28
C HIS A 56 5.15 6.77 12.77
N ASP A 57 5.89 7.55 13.56
CA ASP A 57 7.11 7.12 14.25
C ASP A 57 8.11 6.30 13.41
N GLY A 58 8.36 6.77 12.18
CA GLY A 58 9.37 6.15 11.32
C GLY A 58 8.89 4.97 10.48
N ALA A 59 7.60 4.64 10.50
CA ALA A 59 7.04 3.56 9.70
C ALA A 59 5.70 3.93 9.05
N LEU A 60 5.37 3.19 7.99
CA LEU A 60 4.04 3.22 7.41
C LEU A 60 3.15 2.20 8.14
N TYR A 61 1.87 2.52 8.26
CA TYR A 61 0.84 1.64 8.80
C TYR A 61 -0.34 1.59 7.85
N SER A 62 -0.93 0.41 7.72
CA SER A 62 -2.10 0.19 6.88
C SER A 62 -3.05 -0.81 7.54
N CYS A 63 -4.27 -0.90 7.01
CA CYS A 63 -5.23 -1.95 7.36
C CYS A 63 -5.21 -3.05 6.29
N ASP A 64 -5.42 -4.29 6.72
CA ASP A 64 -5.62 -5.43 5.84
C ASP A 64 -7.10 -5.54 5.49
N ALA A 65 -7.49 -5.09 4.30
CA ALA A 65 -8.90 -5.12 3.89
C ALA A 65 -9.37 -6.52 3.47
N GLY A 66 -8.44 -7.42 3.12
CA GLY A 66 -8.74 -8.77 2.65
C GLY A 66 -9.52 -8.84 1.33
N ILE A 67 -9.62 -7.77 0.54
CA ILE A 67 -10.47 -7.69 -0.66
C ILE A 67 -9.66 -7.29 -1.89
N HIS A 68 -8.73 -8.17 -2.24
CA HIS A 68 -7.78 -7.91 -3.30
C HIS A 68 -8.38 -8.22 -4.69
N PRO A 69 -8.32 -7.30 -5.68
CA PRO A 69 -8.76 -7.58 -7.04
C PRO A 69 -7.97 -8.72 -7.66
N GLY A 70 -8.66 -9.73 -8.18
CA GLY A 70 -8.03 -10.86 -8.84
C GLY A 70 -7.50 -11.96 -7.90
N TRP A 71 -7.58 -11.78 -6.57
CA TRP A 71 -7.22 -12.82 -5.60
C TRP A 71 -8.44 -13.25 -4.77
N PRO A 72 -8.40 -14.44 -4.14
CA PRO A 72 -9.45 -14.84 -3.20
C PRO A 72 -9.57 -13.88 -2.02
N GLU A 73 -10.80 -13.50 -1.66
CA GLU A 73 -11.08 -12.68 -0.48
C GLU A 73 -10.62 -13.37 0.81
N ASN A 74 -10.13 -12.58 1.77
CA ASN A 74 -9.67 -13.00 3.10
C ASN A 74 -8.58 -14.08 3.07
N LYS A 75 -7.78 -14.14 2.01
CA LYS A 75 -6.65 -15.07 1.88
C LYS A 75 -5.52 -14.76 2.88
N SER A 76 -5.27 -13.48 3.15
CA SER A 76 -4.35 -13.08 4.21
C SER A 76 -4.86 -13.60 5.56
N PRO A 77 -4.00 -14.25 6.38
CA PRO A 77 -4.39 -14.75 7.69
C PRO A 77 -4.70 -13.63 8.70
N THR A 78 -4.39 -12.38 8.35
CA THR A 78 -4.54 -11.20 9.22
C THR A 78 -5.60 -10.22 8.71
N HIS A 79 -6.55 -10.66 7.88
CA HIS A 79 -7.59 -9.78 7.37
C HIS A 79 -8.33 -9.06 8.53
N GLY A 80 -8.56 -7.76 8.37
CA GLY A 80 -9.12 -6.88 9.40
C GLY A 80 -8.09 -6.31 10.40
N TYR A 81 -6.82 -6.67 10.32
CA TYR A 81 -5.79 -6.15 11.23
C TYR A 81 -5.23 -4.81 10.74
N ILE A 82 -4.57 -4.09 11.65
CA ILE A 82 -3.62 -3.04 11.30
C ILE A 82 -2.23 -3.66 11.30
N PHE A 83 -1.44 -3.38 10.25
CA PHE A 83 -0.08 -3.87 10.12
C PHE A 83 0.89 -2.73 9.86
N ARG A 84 2.14 -2.96 10.27
CA ARG A 84 3.27 -2.05 10.07
C ARG A 84 4.03 -2.45 8.80
N ILE A 85 4.46 -1.45 8.05
CA ILE A 85 5.30 -1.59 6.86
C ILE A 85 6.62 -0.89 7.16
N ASP A 86 7.66 -1.70 7.32
CA ASP A 86 9.03 -1.23 7.45
C ASP A 86 9.64 -1.07 6.05
N LEU A 87 9.92 0.17 5.69
CA LEU A 87 10.63 0.50 4.45
C LEU A 87 12.13 0.26 4.67
N LEU A 88 12.72 -0.62 3.87
CA LEU A 88 14.16 -0.92 3.90
C LEU A 88 15.01 0.22 3.33
#